data_AF-A0A816WWF6-F1
#
_entry.id   AF-A0A816WWF6-F1
#
_cell.length_a   1.000
_cell.length_b   1.000
_cell.length_c   1.000
_cell.angle_alpha   90.00
_cell.angle_beta   90.00
_cell.angle_gamma   90.00
#
_symmetry.space_group_name_H-M   'P 1'
#
loop_
_entity.id
_entity.type
_entity.pdbx_description
1 polymer ?
#
loop_
_entity_poly.entity_id
_entity_poly.type
_entity_poly.pdbx_seq_one_letter_code
_entity_poly.pdbx_strand_id
1 'polypeptide(L)'
;MVSLEILFICVLVIPNITANAASARNGVTVAGGKGSGNATNQLHLPSDLVVDDDQTVVIADTWNHRIIQWKKDDTNGQVVVDGKGLGNRTDQLNYPSDVLIDKVTDSFIICDQNNRRVV
;
A
#
# COMPACT_ATOMS: atom_id res chain seq x y z
N MET A 1 -14.93 -3.20 30.72
CA MET A 1 -13.53 -3.05 30.30
C MET A 1 -13.15 -4.37 29.64
N VAL A 2 -13.50 -4.53 28.36
CA VAL A 2 -13.20 -5.75 27.61
C VAL A 2 -12.00 -5.48 26.72
N SER A 3 -10.96 -6.26 26.93
CA SER A 3 -9.68 -6.25 26.24
C SER A 3 -9.87 -6.57 24.76
N LEU A 4 -9.37 -5.70 23.88
CA LEU A 4 -9.17 -6.00 22.47
C LEU A 4 -7.81 -6.69 22.36
N GLU A 5 -7.78 -8.00 22.15
CA GLU A 5 -6.60 -8.66 21.62
C GLU A 5 -6.67 -8.64 20.09
N ILE A 6 -5.93 -7.71 19.48
CA ILE A 6 -5.69 -7.69 18.04
C ILE A 6 -4.62 -8.74 17.75
N LEU A 7 -5.05 -9.90 17.28
CA LEU A 7 -4.17 -10.94 16.77
C LEU A 7 -3.65 -10.50 15.40
N PHE A 8 -2.36 -10.16 15.32
CA PHE A 8 -1.62 -10.00 14.07
C PHE A 8 -1.54 -11.34 13.35
N ILE A 9 -2.54 -11.66 12.52
CA ILE A 9 -2.41 -12.61 11.44
C ILE A 9 -3.01 -11.96 10.20
N CYS A 10 -2.21 -11.95 9.13
CA CYS A 10 -2.53 -11.48 7.79
C CYS A 10 -3.66 -12.34 7.17
N VAL A 11 -4.90 -12.12 7.62
CA VAL A 11 -6.11 -12.59 6.97
C VAL A 11 -6.98 -11.37 6.74
N LEU A 12 -7.19 -11.08 5.47
CA LEU A 12 -8.17 -10.15 4.93
C LEU A 12 -9.55 -10.48 5.53
N VAL A 13 -9.96 -9.77 6.59
CA VAL A 13 -11.36 -9.73 7.00
C VAL A 13 -12.03 -8.66 6.16
N ILE A 14 -12.65 -9.06 5.05
CA ILE A 14 -13.60 -8.19 4.33
C ILE A 14 -14.93 -8.26 5.08
N PRO A 15 -15.36 -7.23 5.84
CA PRO A 15 -16.69 -7.25 6.43
C PRO A 15 -17.69 -7.05 5.29
N ASN A 16 -18.56 -8.05 5.08
CA ASN A 16 -19.66 -8.12 4.10
C ASN A 16 -19.36 -8.78 2.74
N ILE A 17 -19.00 -10.07 2.74
CA ILE A 17 -19.39 -10.95 1.62
C ILE A 17 -20.79 -11.47 1.92
N THR A 18 -21.81 -10.82 1.35
CA THR A 18 -23.10 -11.49 1.13
C THR A 18 -22.82 -12.68 0.21
N ALA A 19 -23.20 -13.87 0.66
CA ALA A 19 -23.00 -15.14 -0.02
C ALA A 19 -23.74 -15.14 -1.37
N ASN A 20 -23.08 -14.61 -2.40
CA ASN A 20 -23.34 -14.81 -3.84
C ASN A 20 -22.20 -14.30 -4.73
N ALA A 21 -21.10 -13.80 -4.15
CA ALA A 21 -19.84 -13.74 -4.87
C ALA A 21 -19.40 -15.19 -5.12
N ALA A 22 -19.71 -15.73 -6.30
CA ALA A 22 -18.95 -16.84 -6.84
C ALA A 22 -17.48 -16.48 -6.60
N SER A 23 -16.86 -17.17 -5.66
CA SER A 23 -15.45 -17.03 -5.34
C SER A 23 -14.73 -17.06 -6.67
N ALA A 24 -14.29 -15.88 -7.13
CA ALA A 24 -13.49 -15.80 -8.32
C ALA A 24 -12.23 -16.55 -7.95
N ARG A 25 -12.12 -17.82 -8.39
CA ARG A 25 -10.93 -18.65 -8.17
C ARG A 25 -9.70 -18.10 -8.89
N ASN A 26 -9.83 -16.94 -9.54
CA ASN A 26 -8.81 -16.22 -10.26
C ASN A 26 -8.59 -14.87 -9.56
N GLY A 27 -7.34 -14.58 -9.20
CA GLY A 27 -6.96 -13.26 -8.73
C GLY A 27 -7.23 -12.20 -9.80
N VAL A 28 -7.64 -11.02 -9.37
CA VAL A 28 -7.81 -9.85 -10.22
C VAL A 28 -6.70 -8.86 -9.90
N THR A 29 -6.06 -8.29 -10.92
CA THR A 29 -5.10 -7.21 -10.73
C THR A 29 -5.84 -5.94 -10.32
N VAL A 30 -5.55 -5.43 -9.13
CA VAL A 30 -6.16 -4.20 -8.59
C VAL A 30 -5.24 -2.97 -8.68
N ALA A 31 -3.93 -3.19 -8.89
CA ALA A 31 -2.93 -2.14 -9.06
C ALA A 31 -1.79 -2.64 -9.96
N GLY A 32 -1.18 -1.74 -10.74
CA GLY A 32 -0.11 -2.10 -11.67
C GLY A 32 -0.55 -2.99 -12.83
N GLY A 33 0.20 -4.07 -13.09
CA GLY A 33 -0.10 -5.04 -14.15
C GLY A 33 0.31 -4.62 -15.57
N LYS A 34 1.06 -3.51 -15.72
CA LYS A 34 1.57 -3.01 -17.00
C LYS A 34 3.09 -3.19 -17.15
N GLY A 35 3.63 -4.23 -16.52
CA GLY A 35 5.06 -4.51 -16.45
C GLY A 35 5.78 -3.70 -15.38
N SER A 36 7.07 -3.98 -15.21
CA SER A 36 7.94 -3.25 -14.30
C SER A 36 8.25 -1.85 -14.85
N GLY A 37 8.16 -0.82 -14.01
CA GLY A 37 8.48 0.56 -14.38
C GLY A 37 7.98 1.57 -13.35
N ASN A 38 8.18 2.86 -13.64
CA ASN A 38 7.88 3.96 -12.73
C ASN A 38 6.66 4.81 -13.16
N ALA A 39 5.98 4.44 -14.24
CA ALA A 39 4.70 5.08 -14.60
C ALA A 39 3.66 4.86 -13.49
N THR A 40 2.62 5.69 -13.45
CA THR A 40 1.57 5.60 -12.43
C THR A 40 0.70 4.36 -12.56
N ASN A 41 0.74 3.64 -13.69
CA ASN A 41 0.09 2.34 -13.89
C ASN A 41 1.07 1.15 -13.81
N GLN A 42 2.31 1.40 -13.34
CA GLN A 42 3.35 0.40 -13.19
C GLN A 42 3.84 0.35 -11.74
N LEU A 43 4.41 -0.79 -11.36
CA LEU A 43 5.08 -1.00 -10.07
C LEU A 43 6.44 -1.62 -10.35
N HIS A 44 7.39 -1.43 -9.44
CA HIS A 44 8.72 -2.02 -9.51
C HIS A 44 9.05 -2.68 -8.17
N LEU A 45 8.94 -4.01 -8.14
CA LEU A 45 9.23 -4.85 -6.98
C LEU A 45 8.60 -4.29 -5.68
N PRO A 46 7.27 -4.12 -5.63
CA PRO A 46 6.59 -3.67 -4.42
C PRO A 46 6.75 -4.70 -3.30
N SER A 47 6.98 -4.24 -2.06
CA SER A 47 7.22 -5.13 -0.93
C SER A 47 6.02 -5.32 -0.02
N ASP A 48 5.13 -4.33 0.04
CA ASP A 48 4.02 -4.30 1.00
C ASP A 48 2.84 -3.46 0.51
N LEU A 49 1.66 -3.72 1.08
CA LEU A 49 0.45 -2.93 0.87
C LEU A 49 -0.47 -2.92 2.09
N VAL A 50 -1.25 -1.86 2.19
CA VAL A 50 -2.36 -1.70 3.15
C VAL A 50 -3.60 -1.22 2.42
N VAL A 51 -4.77 -1.59 2.93
CA VAL A 51 -6.07 -1.25 2.33
C VAL A 51 -6.91 -0.46 3.35
N ASP A 52 -7.49 0.65 2.93
CA ASP A 52 -8.42 1.43 3.76
C ASP A 52 -9.87 0.94 3.64
N ASP A 53 -10.79 1.57 4.39
CA ASP A 53 -12.20 1.18 4.41
C ASP A 53 -12.94 1.51 3.09
N ASP A 54 -12.36 2.41 2.27
CA ASP A 54 -12.86 2.82 0.95
C ASP A 54 -12.32 1.91 -0.18
N GLN A 55 -11.62 0.82 0.15
CA GLN A 55 -10.93 -0.08 -0.78
C GLN A 55 -9.82 0.63 -1.58
N THR A 56 -9.25 1.71 -1.06
CA THR A 56 -8.00 2.27 -1.56
C THR A 56 -6.85 1.35 -1.15
N VAL A 57 -6.05 0.94 -2.12
CA VAL A 57 -4.85 0.14 -1.89
C VAL A 57 -3.65 1.08 -1.90
N VAL A 58 -2.91 1.14 -0.79
CA VAL A 58 -1.67 1.91 -0.65
C VAL A 58 -0.51 0.94 -0.66
N ILE A 59 0.50 1.21 -1.50
CA ILE A 59 1.56 0.25 -1.82
C ILE A 59 2.92 0.89 -1.59
N ALA A 60 3.80 0.16 -0.90
CA ALA A 60 5.23 0.45 -0.87
C ALA A 60 5.87 -0.05 -2.16
N ASP A 61 6.08 0.85 -3.12
CA ASP A 61 6.69 0.56 -4.42
C ASP A 61 8.22 0.70 -4.31
N THR A 62 8.81 -0.28 -3.64
CA THR A 62 10.15 -0.25 -3.04
C THR A 62 11.26 0.17 -4.01
N TRP A 63 11.30 -0.41 -5.21
CA TRP A 63 12.35 -0.07 -6.19
C TRP A 63 12.09 1.20 -6.99
N ASN A 64 10.89 1.78 -6.86
CA ASN A 64 10.61 3.13 -7.33
C ASN A 64 10.76 4.17 -6.22
N HIS A 65 11.12 3.77 -4.99
CA HIS A 65 11.34 4.66 -3.85
C HIS A 65 10.14 5.55 -3.54
N ARG A 66 8.93 4.99 -3.62
CA ARG A 66 7.69 5.75 -3.45
C ARG A 66 6.61 4.97 -2.71
N ILE A 67 5.65 5.70 -2.16
CA ILE A 67 4.34 5.17 -1.78
C ILE A 67 3.32 5.66 -2.80
N ILE A 68 2.55 4.75 -3.35
CA ILE A 68 1.54 5.02 -4.38
C ILE A 68 0.24 4.34 -4.00
N GLN A 69 -0.89 5.02 -4.22
CA GLN A 69 -2.21 4.51 -3.90
C GLN A 69 -3.09 4.34 -5.14
N TRP A 70 -3.95 3.34 -5.14
CA TRP A 70 -5.01 3.14 -6.11
C TRP A 70 -6.34 3.18 -5.40
N LYS A 71 -7.26 4.05 -5.84
CA LYS A 71 -8.65 3.92 -5.41
C LYS A 71 -9.27 2.71 -6.11
N LYS A 72 -10.37 2.23 -5.55
CA LYS A 72 -11.16 1.19 -6.18
C LYS A 72 -11.47 1.56 -7.64
N ASP A 73 -11.25 0.59 -8.53
CA ASP A 73 -11.50 0.69 -9.97
C ASP A 73 -10.61 1.69 -10.75
N ASP A 74 -9.62 2.33 -10.10
CA ASP A 74 -8.67 3.19 -10.79
C ASP A 74 -7.72 2.38 -11.69
N THR A 75 -7.40 2.94 -12.85
CA THR A 75 -6.42 2.33 -13.79
C THR A 75 -5.00 2.86 -13.62
N ASN A 76 -4.84 3.97 -12.87
CA ASN A 76 -3.56 4.60 -12.56
C ASN A 76 -3.52 4.94 -11.08
N GLY A 77 -2.38 4.73 -10.45
CA GLY A 77 -2.14 5.11 -9.07
C GLY A 77 -1.81 6.59 -8.94
N GLN A 78 -1.93 7.08 -7.71
CA GLN A 78 -1.56 8.42 -7.31
C GLN A 78 -0.41 8.31 -6.32
N VAL A 79 0.73 8.91 -6.64
CA VAL A 79 1.88 8.94 -5.74
C VAL A 79 1.53 9.82 -4.54
N VAL A 80 1.58 9.25 -3.34
CA VAL A 80 1.23 9.94 -2.09
C VAL A 80 2.47 10.34 -1.29
N VAL A 81 3.53 9.54 -1.36
CA VAL A 81 4.82 9.89 -0.75
C VAL A 81 5.92 9.61 -1.76
N ASP A 82 6.71 10.65 -2.00
CA ASP A 82 7.86 10.72 -2.91
C ASP A 82 7.58 10.32 -4.38
N GLY A 83 7.66 11.29 -5.29
CA GLY A 83 7.67 11.08 -6.74
C GLY A 83 8.90 11.71 -7.41
N LYS A 84 9.92 12.06 -6.62
CA LYS A 84 11.12 12.80 -7.04
C LYS A 84 12.40 11.97 -6.95
N GLY A 85 12.30 10.74 -6.42
CA GLY A 85 13.35 9.74 -6.44
C GLY A 85 14.20 9.72 -5.18
N LEU A 86 15.09 8.73 -5.11
CA LEU A 86 15.90 8.35 -3.95
C LEU A 86 16.49 9.56 -3.20
N GLY A 87 16.32 9.59 -1.89
CA GLY A 87 17.05 10.48 -1.00
C GLY A 87 16.66 10.34 0.46
N ASN A 88 17.15 11.24 1.30
CA ASN A 88 17.01 11.18 2.76
C ASN A 88 16.37 12.43 3.37
N ARG A 89 15.85 13.34 2.54
CA ARG A 89 15.05 14.48 3.01
C ARG A 89 13.74 13.98 3.62
N THR A 90 13.06 14.84 4.37
CA THR A 90 11.78 14.52 4.99
C THR A 90 10.68 14.18 3.98
N ASP A 91 10.83 14.58 2.72
CA ASP A 91 9.92 14.31 1.61
C ASP A 91 10.41 13.22 0.65
N GLN A 92 11.47 12.48 1.02
CA GLN A 92 12.07 11.44 0.19
C GLN A 92 12.14 10.09 0.89
N LEU A 93 12.09 9.01 0.11
CA LEU A 93 12.22 7.63 0.58
C LEU A 93 13.42 6.93 -0.06
N ASN A 94 13.86 5.86 0.59
CA ASN A 94 14.98 5.05 0.16
C ASN A 94 14.71 3.57 0.47
N TYR A 95 14.17 2.85 -0.53
CA TYR A 95 13.70 1.47 -0.42
C TYR A 95 12.66 1.31 0.70
N PRO A 96 11.51 1.99 0.62
CA PRO A 96 10.45 1.78 1.60
C PRO A 96 10.02 0.31 1.57
N SER A 97 10.00 -0.33 2.73
CA SER A 97 9.75 -1.77 2.84
C SER A 97 8.35 -2.13 3.36
N ASP A 98 7.69 -1.19 4.04
CA ASP A 98 6.44 -1.41 4.77
C ASP A 98 5.68 -0.09 4.84
N VAL A 99 4.34 -0.14 4.79
CA VAL A 99 3.46 1.02 4.93
C VAL A 99 2.22 0.68 5.73
N LEU A 100 1.95 1.47 6.76
CA LEU A 100 0.73 1.40 7.57
C LEU A 100 -0.06 2.70 7.48
N ILE A 101 -1.38 2.59 7.66
CA ILE A 101 -2.27 3.75 7.80
C ILE A 101 -2.58 3.92 9.28
N ASP A 102 -2.18 5.04 9.87
CA ASP A 102 -2.67 5.47 11.17
C ASP A 102 -4.00 6.21 10.97
N LYS A 103 -5.10 5.48 11.23
CA LYS A 103 -6.46 6.03 11.12
C LYS A 103 -6.79 7.07 12.19
N VAL A 104 -6.01 7.16 13.28
CA VAL A 104 -6.26 8.14 14.35
C VAL A 104 -5.75 9.51 13.93
N THR A 105 -4.59 9.56 13.29
CA THR A 105 -3.94 10.80 12.86
C THR A 105 -4.11 11.10 11.37
N ASP A 106 -4.71 10.20 10.60
CA ASP A 106 -4.85 10.27 9.15
C ASP A 106 -3.49 10.41 8.44
N SER A 107 -2.53 9.57 8.84
CA SER A 107 -1.15 9.60 8.33
C SER A 107 -0.63 8.22 7.93
N PHE A 108 0.38 8.20 7.05
CA PHE A 108 1.13 6.99 6.75
C PHE A 108 2.29 6.82 7.73
N ILE A 109 2.55 5.59 8.14
CA ILE A 109 3.77 5.20 8.85
C ILE A 109 4.57 4.30 7.91
N ILE A 110 5.78 4.70 7.56
CA ILE A 110 6.56 4.05 6.49
C ILE A 110 7.91 3.60 7.05
N CYS A 111 8.26 2.34 6.82
CA CYS A 111 9.60 1.84 7.08
C CYS A 111 10.55 2.23 5.94
N ASP A 112 11.27 3.33 6.12
CA ASP A 112 12.24 3.89 5.16
C ASP A 112 13.61 3.21 5.32
N GLN A 113 13.71 1.97 4.82
CA GLN A 113 14.73 0.98 5.15
C GLN A 113 16.16 1.51 5.07
N ASN A 114 16.56 2.09 3.93
CA ASN A 114 17.95 2.51 3.74
C ASN A 114 18.29 3.85 4.40
N ASN A 115 17.27 4.66 4.72
CA ASN A 115 17.45 5.83 5.56
C ASN A 115 17.42 5.49 7.05
N ARG A 116 17.18 4.22 7.41
CA ARG A 116 17.23 3.68 8.78
C ARG A 116 16.28 4.42 9.72
N ARG A 117 15.10 4.79 9.22
CA ARG A 117 14.09 5.53 9.97
C ARG A 117 12.70 4.98 9.68
N VAL A 118 11.78 5.35 10.56
CA VAL A 118 10.34 5.26 10.31
C VAL A 118 9.83 6.69 10.20
N VAL A 119 9.07 7.00 9.15
CA VAL A 119 8.49 8.33 8.89
C VAL A 119 6.99 8.30 8.88
#